data_AF-A0A957P6N4-F1
#
_entry.id   AF-A0A957P6N4-F1
#
_cell.length_a   1.000
_cell.length_b   1.000
_cell.length_c   1.000
_cell.angle_alpha   90.00
_cell.angle_beta   90.00
_cell.angle_gamma   90.00
#
_symmetry.space_group_name_H-M   'P 1'
#
loop_
_entity.id
_entity.type
_entity.pdbx_description
1 polymer ?
#
loop_
_entity_poly.entity_id
_entity_poly.type
_entity_poly.pdbx_seq_one_letter_code
_entity_poly.pdbx_strand_id
1 'polypeptide(L)' 'MALIVALGAGLRFWAIGAKTIWLDEAFSIWVAQHSVPEIVQWLVRIDQHPPLYYMLLHYWIDAFGDLQGAVRA' A
#
# COMPACT_ATOMS: atom_id res chain seq x y z
N MET A 1 0.71 -25.68 15.10
CA MET A 1 0.33 -24.25 15.01
C MET A 1 1.38 -23.42 14.27
N ALA A 2 2.62 -23.33 14.76
CA ALA A 2 3.67 -22.56 14.08
C ALA A 2 3.90 -22.95 12.61
N LEU A 3 3.84 -24.26 12.29
CA LEU A 3 3.99 -24.74 10.91
C LEU A 3 2.87 -24.24 9.97
N ILE A 4 1.63 -24.20 10.46
CA ILE A 4 0.48 -23.72 9.69
C ILE A 4 0.57 -22.21 9.49
N VAL A 5 1.04 -21.48 10.50
CA VAL A 5 1.27 -20.03 10.39
C VAL A 5 2.38 -19.73 9.39
N ALA A 6 3.50 -20.47 9.44
CA ALA A 6 4.60 -20.29 8.49
C ALA A 6 4.20 -20.64 7.05
N LEU A 7 3.45 -21.73 6.87
CA LEU A 7 2.92 -22.11 5.56
C LEU A 7 1.93 -21.07 5.03
N GLY A 8 1.02 -20.59 5.88
CA GLY A 8 0.07 -19.54 5.54
C GLY A 8 0.76 -18.21 5.18
N ALA A 9 1.79 -17.82 5.92
CA ALA A 9 2.61 -16.66 5.61
C ALA A 9 3.33 -16.83 4.26
N GLY A 10 3.96 -17.98 4.01
CA GLY A 10 4.64 -18.28 2.75
C GLY A 10 3.69 -18.22 1.55
N LEU A 11 2.49 -18.79 1.66
CA LEU A 11 1.47 -18.73 0.61
C LEU A 11 0.93 -17.32 0.38
N ARG A 12 0.89 -16.47 1.42
CA ARG A 12 0.40 -15.09 1.30
C ARG A 12 1.36 -14.20 0.50
N PHE A 13 2.66 -14.43 0.62
CA PHE A 13 3.67 -13.73 -0.19
C PHE A 13 3.90 -14.40 -1.55
N TRP A 14 3.45 -15.64 -1.74
CA TRP A 14 3.56 -16.32 -3.01
C TRP A 14 2.70 -15.63 -4.08
N ALA A 15 3.35 -15.10 -5.12
CA ALA A 15 2.73 -14.41 -6.25
C ALA A 15 1.97 -13.10 -5.93
N ILE A 16 2.32 -12.41 -4.83
CA ILE A 16 1.66 -11.17 -4.39
C ILE A 16 1.72 -10.02 -5.44
N GLY A 17 2.77 -10.02 -6.26
CA GLY A 17 2.96 -9.09 -7.38
C GLY A 17 2.55 -9.62 -8.76
N ALA A 18 1.92 -10.80 -8.86
CA ALA A 18 1.57 -11.41 -10.15
C ALA A 18 0.27 -10.84 -10.77
N LYS A 19 -0.56 -10.16 -9.96
CA LYS A 19 -1.78 -9.50 -10.43
C LYS A 19 -1.50 -8.05 -10.78
N THR A 20 -2.01 -7.60 -11.92
CA THR A 20 -2.04 -6.17 -12.29
C THR A 20 -2.67 -5.33 -11.17
N ILE A 21 -2.18 -4.10 -11.03
CA ILE A 21 -2.70 -3.10 -10.09
C ILE A 21 -4.14 -2.72 -10.50
N TRP A 22 -5.06 -2.70 -9.55
CA TRP A 22 -6.43 -2.20 -9.77
C TRP A 22 -6.47 -0.67 -9.70
N LEU A 23 -7.49 -0.04 -10.27
CA LEU A 23 -7.57 1.42 -10.34
C LEU A 23 -7.55 2.10 -8.96
N ASP A 24 -8.19 1.50 -7.97
CA ASP A 24 -8.24 1.94 -6.57
C ASP A 24 -6.88 1.80 -5.86
N GLU A 25 -6.14 0.73 -6.14
CA GLU A 25 -4.77 0.55 -5.66
C GLU A 25 -3.82 1.58 -6.30
N ALA A 26 -3.94 1.79 -7.62
CA ALA A 26 -3.14 2.79 -8.35
C ALA A 26 -3.39 4.20 -7.81
N PHE A 27 -4.65 4.53 -7.52
CA PHE A 27 -5.01 5.80 -6.90
C PHE A 27 -4.37 5.94 -5.51
N SER A 28 -4.40 4.88 -4.70
CA SER A 28 -3.80 4.87 -3.37
C SER A 28 -2.27 5.08 -3.40
N ILE A 29 -1.58 4.39 -4.32
CA ILE A 29 -0.14 4.57 -4.57
C ILE A 29 0.15 6.00 -5.01
N TRP A 30 -0.63 6.52 -5.96
CA TRP A 30 -0.44 7.87 -6.50
C TRP A 30 -0.61 8.95 -5.42
N VAL A 31 -1.62 8.83 -4.56
CA VAL A 31 -1.78 9.75 -3.42
C VAL A 31 -0.58 9.63 -2.48
N ALA A 32 -0.16 8.41 -2.14
CA ALA A 32 0.94 8.17 -1.22
C ALA A 32 2.32 8.61 -1.74
N GLN A 33 2.49 8.86 -3.05
CA GLN A 33 3.72 9.41 -3.62
C GLN A 33 3.87 10.93 -3.44
N HIS A 34 2.82 11.63 -3.02
CA HIS A 34 2.88 13.07 -2.76
C HIS A 34 3.51 13.36 -1.40
N SER A 35 3.89 14.63 -1.17
CA SER A 35 4.38 15.04 0.15
C SER A 35 3.28 14.96 1.21
N VAL A 36 3.64 14.73 2.48
CA VAL A 36 2.67 14.62 3.59
C VAL A 36 1.65 15.79 3.63
N PRO A 37 2.04 17.06 3.43
CA PRO A 37 1.08 18.17 3.37
C PRO A 37 0.09 18.05 2.19
N GLU A 38 0.56 17.60 1.03
CA GLU A 38 -0.27 17.40 -0.17
C GLU A 38 -1.22 16.21 0.00
N ILE A 39 -0.78 15.13 0.65
CA ILE A 39 -1.64 13.99 1.01
C ILE A 39 -2.82 14.50 1.85
N VAL A 40 -2.57 15.28 2.90
CA VAL A 40 -3.64 15.84 3.74
C VAL A 40 -4.58 16.73 2.94
N GLN A 41 -4.06 17.56 2.02
CA GLN A 41 -4.91 18.38 1.15
C GLN A 41 -5.76 17.53 0.19
N TRP A 42 -5.19 16.46 -0.37
CA TRP A 42 -5.91 15.53 -1.25
C TRP A 42 -7.02 14.79 -0.52
N LEU A 43 -6.77 14.32 0.71
CA LEU A 43 -7.81 13.71 1.55
C LEU A 43 -8.94 14.68 1.85
N VAL A 44 -8.62 15.91 2.26
CA VAL A 44 -9.66 16.93 2.55
C VAL A 44 -10.52 17.24 1.31
N ARG A 45 -9.97 17.09 0.09
CA ARG A 45 -10.64 17.45 -1.16
C ARG A 45 -11.36 16.30 -1.87
N ILE A 46 -10.80 15.11 -1.85
CA ILE A 46 -11.32 13.96 -2.60
C ILE A 46 -11.96 12.93 -1.68
N ASP A 47 -11.38 12.67 -0.51
CA ASP A 47 -11.64 11.41 0.19
C ASP A 47 -11.57 11.52 1.71
N GLN A 48 -12.71 11.33 2.39
CA GLN A 48 -12.84 11.40 3.85
C GLN A 48 -12.27 10.18 4.61
N HIS A 49 -11.50 9.31 3.94
CA HIS A 49 -10.83 8.21 4.62
C HIS A 49 -9.82 8.73 5.68
N PRO A 50 -9.49 7.93 6.70
CA PRO A 50 -8.52 8.36 7.70
C PRO A 50 -7.12 8.56 7.07
N PRO A 51 -6.44 9.70 7.32
CA PRO A 51 -5.14 10.03 6.71
C PRO A 51 -4.02 9.05 7.08
N LEU A 52 -4.23 8.29 8.15
CA LEU A 52 -3.26 7.32 8.67
C LEU A 52 -2.87 6.27 7.62
N TYR A 53 -3.83 5.81 6.79
CA TYR A 53 -3.56 4.80 5.78
C TYR A 53 -2.56 5.32 4.72
N TYR A 54 -2.83 6.48 4.16
CA TYR A 54 -1.98 7.09 3.13
C TYR A 54 -0.62 7.52 3.67
N MET A 55 -0.54 7.96 4.91
CA MET A 55 0.74 8.27 5.57
C MET A 55 1.59 7.02 5.81
N LEU A 56 0.97 5.93 6.28
CA LEU A 56 1.69 4.67 6.45
C LEU A 56 2.18 4.13 5.10
N LEU A 57 1.34 4.22 4.08
CA LEU A 57 1.69 3.81 2.72
C LEU A 57 2.81 4.69 2.12
N HIS A 58 2.82 6.00 2.39
CA HIS A 58 3.89 6.91 1.97
C HIS A 58 5.25 6.45 2.48
N TYR A 59 5.38 6.20 3.78
CA TYR A 59 6.64 5.73 4.36
C TYR A 59 6.99 4.30 3.95
N TRP A 60 5.99 3.47 3.67
CA TRP A 60 6.22 2.11 3.17
C TRP A 60 6.76 2.11 1.75
N ILE A 61 6.21 2.95 0.86
CA ILE A 61 6.73 3.15 -0.50
C ILE A 61 8.12 3.78 -0.46
N ASP A 62 8.37 4.73 0.44
CA ASP A 62 9.71 5.33 0.61
C ASP A 62 10.76 4.27 1.04
N ALA A 63 10.37 3.31 1.89
CA ALA A 63 11.25 2.26 2.39
C ALA A 63 11.44 1.07 1.42
N PHE A 64 10.39 0.66 0.70
CA PHE A 64 10.37 -0.60 -0.09
C PHE A 64 10.14 -0.40 -1.59
N GLY A 65 9.83 0.82 -2.03
CA GLY A 65 9.52 1.16 -3.42
C GLY A 65 8.04 0.98 -3.80
N ASP A 66 7.69 1.36 -5.02
CA ASP A 66 6.33 1.34 -5.59
C ASP A 66 6.02 0.08 -6.42
N LEU A 67 6.91 -0.91 -6.40
CA LEU A 67 6.71 -2.19 -7.10
C LEU A 67 5.44 -2.88 -6.58
N GLN A 68 4.69 -3.54 -7.47
CA GLN A 68 3.39 -4.17 -7.18
C GLN A 68 3.42 -5.11 -5.95
N GLY A 69 4.55 -5.78 -5.73
CA GLY A 69 4.75 -6.63 -4.56
C GLY A 69 5.07 -5.87 -3.28
N ALA A 70 5.81 -4.76 -3.36
CA ALA A 70 6.18 -3.94 -2.21
C ALA A 70 4.96 -3.22 -1.61
N VAL A 71 4.10 -2.65 -2.46
CA VAL A 71 2.86 -1.98 -2.02
C VAL A 71 1.87 -2.93 -1.34
N ARG A 72 1.89 -4.22 -1.69
CA ARG A 72 0.95 -5.24 -1.19
C ARG A 72 1.50 -6.10 -0.04
N ALA A 73 2.79 -5.97 0.31
CA ALA A 73 3.49 -6.78 1.31
C ALA A 73 3.16 -6.38 2.75
#